data_AF-A0A0Q9SPF0-F1
#
_entry.id   AF-A0A0Q9SPF0-F1
#
_cell.length_a   1.000
_cell.length_b   1.000
_cell.length_c   1.000
_cell.angle_alpha   90.00
_cell.angle_beta   90.00
_cell.angle_gamma   90.00
#
_symmetry.space_group_name_H-M   'P 1'
#
loop_
_entity.id
_entity.type
_entity.pdbx_description
1 polymer ?
#
loop_
_entity_poly.entity_id
_entity_poly.type
_entity_poly.pdbx_seq_one_letter_code
_entity_poly.pdbx_strand_id
1 'polypeptide(L)'
;MMATALDEWIRDELRLGQHDPRLAVVAPAADILLSRAVAAAQRGATDPLVTVTSKRAGGNSRACTKRMLEQLGLEPEARRVVHRLLAGSPSGWPGLLRIFSEQRHLSDAERTHARRQLGLLNG
;
A
#
# COMPACT_ATOMS: atom_id res chain seq x y z
N MET A 1 -8.98 -13.87 -4.50
CA MET A 1 -8.92 -13.44 -5.91
C MET A 1 -8.41 -12.00 -6.07
N MET A 2 -8.83 -10.99 -5.30
CA MET A 2 -8.31 -9.61 -5.47
C MET A 2 -6.85 -9.41 -5.03
N ALA A 3 -6.39 -10.09 -3.99
CA ALA A 3 -5.00 -10.04 -3.51
C ALA A 3 -4.00 -10.39 -4.62
N THR A 4 -4.23 -11.53 -5.29
CA THR A 4 -3.39 -12.01 -6.39
C THR A 4 -3.35 -11.04 -7.57
N ALA A 5 -4.49 -10.42 -7.91
CA ALA A 5 -4.56 -9.43 -8.99
C ALA A 5 -3.80 -8.13 -8.65
N LEU A 6 -3.84 -7.69 -7.39
CA LEU A 6 -3.10 -6.53 -6.93
C LEU A 6 -1.59 -6.80 -6.94
N ASP A 7 -1.16 -7.97 -6.47
CA ASP A 7 0.26 -8.34 -6.43
C ASP A 7 0.86 -8.45 -7.83
N GLU A 8 0.13 -9.06 -8.76
CA GLU A 8 0.51 -9.12 -10.17
C GLU A 8 0.60 -7.72 -10.78
N TRP A 9 -0.41 -6.87 -10.54
CA TRP A 9 -0.41 -5.50 -11.02
C TRP A 9 0.77 -4.69 -10.44
N ILE A 10 1.04 -4.79 -9.13
CA ILE A 10 2.17 -4.11 -8.48
C ILE A 10 3.50 -4.56 -9.10
N ARG A 11 3.69 -5.87 -9.30
CA ARG A 11 4.89 -6.42 -9.93
C ARG A 11 5.09 -5.85 -11.33
N ASP A 12 4.05 -5.86 -12.15
CA ASP A 12 4.11 -5.47 -13.55
C ASP A 12 4.32 -3.94 -13.68
N GLU A 13 3.57 -3.14 -12.91
CA GLU A 13 3.71 -1.67 -12.86
C GLU A 13 5.06 -1.23 -12.32
N LEU A 14 5.63 -1.95 -11.36
CA LEU A 14 6.93 -1.60 -10.80
C LEU A 14 8.08 -2.26 -11.54
N ARG A 15 7.81 -3.04 -12.60
CA ARG A 15 8.82 -3.79 -13.37
C ARG A 15 9.75 -4.58 -12.45
N LEU A 16 9.13 -5.33 -11.53
CA LEU A 16 9.82 -6.19 -10.59
C LEU A 16 9.95 -7.60 -11.18
N GLY A 17 11.07 -8.26 -10.89
CA GLY A 17 11.21 -9.67 -11.23
C GLY A 17 10.23 -10.52 -10.41
N GLN A 18 9.88 -11.70 -10.92
CA GLN A 18 8.99 -12.65 -10.22
C GLN A 18 9.48 -12.99 -8.81
N HIS A 19 10.80 -12.99 -8.59
CA HIS A 19 11.44 -13.31 -7.33
C HIS A 19 12.04 -12.09 -6.63
N ASP A 20 11.51 -10.90 -6.90
CA ASP A 20 11.98 -9.69 -6.23
C ASP A 20 11.69 -9.76 -4.72
N PRO A 21 12.71 -9.73 -3.84
CA PRO A 21 12.53 -9.94 -2.40
C PRO A 21 11.63 -8.87 -1.77
N ARG A 22 11.49 -7.70 -2.39
CA ARG A 22 10.62 -6.63 -1.88
C ARG A 22 9.14 -6.99 -1.99
N LEU A 23 8.76 -7.90 -2.90
CA LEU A 23 7.38 -8.40 -2.99
C LEU A 23 6.98 -9.17 -1.72
N ALA A 24 7.92 -9.88 -1.07
CA ALA A 24 7.66 -10.58 0.19
C ALA A 24 7.28 -9.63 1.34
N VAL A 25 7.64 -8.34 1.23
CA VAL A 25 7.25 -7.29 2.18
C VAL A 25 5.98 -6.57 1.72
N VAL A 26 5.90 -6.23 0.43
CA VAL A 26 4.84 -5.38 -0.10
C VAL A 26 3.51 -6.13 -0.23
N ALA A 27 3.51 -7.37 -0.70
CA ALA A 27 2.28 -8.13 -0.92
C ALA A 27 1.49 -8.37 0.40
N PRO A 28 2.10 -8.91 1.48
CA PRO A 28 1.35 -9.09 2.74
C PRO A 28 0.84 -7.78 3.35
N ALA A 29 1.59 -6.69 3.19
CA ALA A 29 1.14 -5.39 3.65
C ALA A 29 0.00 -4.82 2.79
N ALA A 30 0.04 -5.05 1.47
CA ALA A 30 -1.03 -4.69 0.56
C ALA A 30 -2.33 -5.42 0.94
N ASP A 31 -2.26 -6.70 1.28
CA ASP A 31 -3.40 -7.49 1.75
C ASP A 31 -4.03 -6.93 3.02
N ILE A 32 -3.21 -6.55 4.01
CA ILE A 32 -3.70 -5.92 5.25
C ILE A 32 -4.46 -4.64 4.92
N LEU A 33 -3.87 -3.76 4.11
CA LEU A 33 -4.49 -2.47 3.79
C LEU A 33 -5.74 -2.63 2.92
N LEU A 34 -5.72 -3.55 1.96
CA LEU A 34 -6.87 -3.87 1.13
C LEU A 34 -8.01 -4.45 1.97
N SER A 35 -7.71 -5.41 2.85
CA SER A 35 -8.70 -6.00 3.78
C SER A 35 -9.37 -4.93 4.64
N ARG A 36 -8.60 -3.96 5.14
CA ARG A 36 -9.14 -2.82 5.88
C ARG A 36 -10.05 -1.93 5.03
N ALA A 37 -9.65 -1.63 3.80
CA ALA A 37 -10.45 -0.85 2.87
C ALA A 37 -11.76 -1.58 2.52
N VAL A 38 -11.70 -2.88 2.22
CA VAL A 38 -12.89 -3.71 1.95
C VAL A 38 -13.83 -3.72 3.17
N ALA A 39 -13.30 -3.92 4.38
CA ALA A 39 -14.11 -3.86 5.60
C ALA A 39 -14.74 -2.48 5.83
N ALA A 40 -14.07 -1.39 5.44
CA ALA A 40 -14.65 -0.05 5.49
C ALA A 40 -15.77 0.12 4.46
N ALA A 41 -15.59 -0.39 3.24
CA ALA A 41 -16.62 -0.39 2.20
C ALA A 41 -17.87 -1.16 2.62
N GLN A 42 -17.70 -2.34 3.23
CA GLN A 42 -18.80 -3.16 3.77
C GLN A 42 -19.59 -2.45 4.88
N ARG A 43 -18.97 -1.50 5.59
CA ARG A 43 -19.63 -0.64 6.59
C ARG A 43 -20.23 0.64 6.00
N GLY A 44 -20.25 0.79 4.68
CA GLY A 44 -20.85 1.93 3.99
C GLY A 44 -19.94 3.16 3.89
N ALA A 45 -18.62 3.03 4.04
CA ALA A 45 -17.72 4.16 3.87
C ALA A 45 -17.74 4.69 2.42
N THR A 46 -17.97 6.00 2.25
CA THR A 46 -17.99 6.66 0.94
C THR A 46 -16.64 6.63 0.23
N ASP A 47 -15.54 6.77 0.98
CA ASP A 47 -14.17 6.57 0.48
C ASP A 47 -13.44 5.59 1.41
N PRO A 48 -13.46 4.28 1.10
CA PRO A 48 -12.88 3.26 1.96
C PRO A 48 -11.37 3.38 2.14
N LEU A 49 -10.66 3.92 1.14
CA LEU A 49 -9.20 4.07 1.17
C LEU A 49 -8.73 5.16 2.15
N VAL A 50 -9.60 6.11 2.50
CA VAL A 50 -9.31 7.08 3.57
C VAL A 50 -8.92 6.40 4.88
N THR A 51 -9.48 5.22 5.17
CA THR A 51 -9.23 4.48 6.43
C THR A 51 -7.82 3.93 6.56
N VAL A 52 -7.08 3.82 5.46
CA VAL A 52 -5.69 3.37 5.41
C VAL A 52 -4.72 4.51 5.12
N THR A 53 -5.20 5.71 4.78
CA THR A 53 -4.32 6.88 4.60
C THR A 53 -3.86 7.46 5.93
N SER A 54 -2.59 7.85 6.03
CA SER A 54 -1.99 8.31 7.29
C SER A 54 -2.58 9.62 7.85
N LYS A 55 -3.09 10.51 6.99
CA LYS A 55 -3.59 11.84 7.41
C LYS A 55 -5.10 11.86 7.71
N ARG A 56 -5.90 11.07 6.98
CA ARG A 56 -7.37 11.13 7.05
C ARG A 56 -7.98 9.97 7.85
N ALA A 57 -7.21 8.92 8.16
CA ALA A 57 -7.68 7.86 9.04
C ALA A 57 -7.85 8.35 10.50
N GLY A 58 -8.94 7.94 11.15
CA GLY A 58 -9.13 8.14 12.59
C GLY A 58 -8.03 7.47 13.43
N GLY A 59 -7.80 7.96 14.66
CA GLY A 59 -6.72 7.49 15.54
C GLY A 59 -6.72 5.97 15.76
N ASN A 60 -7.91 5.39 15.96
CA ASN A 60 -8.08 3.94 16.14
C ASN A 60 -7.71 3.14 14.88
N SER A 61 -8.09 3.63 13.70
CA SER A 61 -7.75 2.98 12.43
C SER A 61 -6.24 2.97 12.20
N ARG A 62 -5.55 4.09 12.49
CA ARG A 62 -4.09 4.18 12.39
C ARG A 62 -3.38 3.22 13.33
N ALA A 63 -3.80 3.18 14.59
CA ALA A 63 -3.21 2.30 15.59
C ALA A 63 -3.38 0.81 15.21
N CYS A 64 -4.56 0.45 14.69
CA CYS A 64 -4.83 -0.91 14.25
C CYS A 64 -3.98 -1.30 13.02
N THR A 65 -3.93 -0.46 11.98
CA THR A 65 -3.05 -0.68 10.82
C THR A 65 -1.58 -0.82 11.23
N LYS A 66 -1.12 0.05 12.14
CA LYS A 66 0.24 -0.01 12.67
C LYS A 66 0.54 -1.37 13.30
N ARG A 67 -0.31 -1.86 14.21
CA ARG A 67 -0.12 -3.15 14.88
C ARG A 67 -0.13 -4.32 13.90
N MET A 68 -1.01 -4.30 12.90
CA MET A 68 -1.08 -5.34 11.86
C MET A 68 0.23 -5.39 11.05
N LEU A 69 0.79 -4.24 10.68
CA LEU A 69 2.07 -4.17 9.99
C LEU A 69 3.24 -4.58 10.89
N GLU A 70 3.18 -4.30 12.19
CA GLU A 70 4.16 -4.79 13.18
C GLU A 70 4.16 -6.31 13.30
N GLN A 71 2.99 -6.95 13.21
CA GLN A 71 2.87 -8.41 13.22
C GLN A 71 3.49 -9.09 12.00
N LEU A 72 3.75 -8.35 10.91
CA LEU A 72 4.54 -8.82 9.77
C LEU A 72 6.06 -8.73 10.02
N GLY A 73 6.51 -8.30 11.20
CA GLY A 73 7.92 -8.07 11.50
C GLY A 73 8.48 -6.79 10.87
N LEU A 74 7.62 -5.86 10.42
CA LEU A 74 8.09 -4.62 9.80
C LEU A 74 8.58 -3.63 10.85
N GLU A 75 9.87 -3.32 10.75
CA GLU A 75 10.51 -2.24 11.50
C GLU A 75 9.83 -0.88 11.21
N PRO A 76 9.94 0.10 12.12
CA PRO A 76 9.27 1.39 11.98
C PRO A 76 9.54 2.12 10.67
N GLU A 77 10.74 1.98 10.09
CA GLU A 77 11.10 2.57 8.81
C GLU A 77 10.44 1.86 7.63
N ALA A 78 10.61 0.54 7.51
CA ALA A 78 9.96 -0.26 6.48
C ALA A 78 8.44 -0.07 6.51
N ARG A 79 7.83 -0.03 7.71
CA ARG A 79 6.40 0.25 7.88
C ARG A 79 5.99 1.61 7.32
N ARG A 80 6.78 2.66 7.54
CA ARG A 80 6.51 4.00 6.98
C ARG A 80 6.60 4.01 5.46
N VAL A 81 7.62 3.35 4.91
CA VAL A 81 7.83 3.23 3.46
C VAL A 81 6.67 2.48 2.81
N VAL A 82 6.32 1.29 3.31
CA VAL A 82 5.22 0.46 2.81
C VAL A 82 3.89 1.20 2.90
N HIS A 83 3.61 1.83 4.04
CA HIS A 83 2.36 2.57 4.21
C HIS A 83 2.27 3.76 3.24
N ARG A 84 3.38 4.47 3.02
CA ARG A 84 3.44 5.57 2.05
C ARG A 84 3.26 5.07 0.61
N LEU A 85 3.96 4.01 0.25
CA LEU A 85 3.91 3.38 -1.06
C LEU A 85 2.47 2.97 -1.40
N LEU A 86 1.81 2.24 -0.50
CA LEU A 86 0.51 1.62 -0.75
C LEU A 86 -0.67 2.57 -0.52
N ALA A 87 -0.68 3.31 0.60
CA ALA A 87 -1.82 4.14 1.01
C ALA A 87 -1.64 5.63 0.74
N GLY A 88 -0.55 6.02 0.07
CA GLY A 88 -0.32 7.40 -0.35
C GLY A 88 0.36 8.27 0.70
N SER A 89 0.56 9.53 0.36
CA SER A 89 1.21 10.51 1.22
C SER A 89 0.58 11.91 1.12
N PRO A 90 0.74 12.76 2.15
CA PRO A 90 0.24 14.13 2.11
C PRO A 90 0.87 15.02 1.02
N SER A 91 2.01 14.62 0.43
CA SER A 91 2.72 15.41 -0.59
C SER A 91 2.22 15.19 -2.01
N GLY A 92 0.98 14.70 -2.18
CA GLY A 92 0.36 14.49 -3.49
C GLY A 92 0.57 13.10 -4.10
N TRP A 93 1.25 12.17 -3.41
CA TRP A 93 1.31 10.76 -3.85
C TRP A 93 0.00 10.04 -3.51
N PRO A 94 -0.79 9.55 -4.48
CA PRO A 94 -2.10 8.92 -4.21
C PRO A 94 -1.99 7.54 -3.56
N GLY A 95 -0.90 6.81 -3.76
CA GLY A 95 -0.73 5.44 -3.27
C GLY A 95 -1.15 4.38 -4.31
N LEU A 96 -0.45 3.24 -4.31
CA LEU A 96 -0.72 2.15 -5.26
C LEU A 96 -2.15 1.63 -5.17
N LEU A 97 -2.74 1.56 -3.97
CA LEU A 97 -4.11 1.07 -3.79
C LEU A 97 -5.15 1.99 -4.44
N ARG A 98 -4.93 3.30 -4.40
CA ARG A 98 -5.82 4.28 -5.04
C ARG A 98 -5.74 4.15 -6.56
N ILE A 99 -4.53 4.12 -7.10
CA ILE A 99 -4.30 3.98 -8.55
C ILE A 99 -4.89 2.67 -9.08
N PHE A 100 -4.67 1.57 -8.37
CA PHE A 100 -5.25 0.27 -8.71
C PHE A 100 -6.79 0.30 -8.67
N SER A 101 -7.39 0.93 -7.65
CA SER A 101 -8.86 1.05 -7.54
C SER A 101 -9.48 1.87 -8.66
N GLU A 102 -8.71 2.80 -9.24
CA GLU A 102 -9.10 3.63 -10.40
C GLU A 102 -8.87 2.90 -11.74
N GLN A 103 -8.39 1.64 -11.73
CA GLN A 103 -8.03 0.86 -12.91
C GLN A 103 -7.06 1.58 -13.85
N ARG A 104 -6.14 2.37 -13.28
CA ARG A 104 -5.21 3.21 -14.03
C ARG A 104 -3.79 2.63 -13.97
N HIS A 105 -3.00 2.83 -15.02
CA HIS A 105 -1.57 2.52 -15.02
C HIS A 105 -0.75 3.64 -14.32
N LEU A 106 0.45 3.31 -13.82
CA LEU A 106 1.36 4.33 -13.30
C LEU A 106 1.91 5.18 -14.45
N SER A 107 1.84 6.50 -14.30
CA SER A 107 2.66 7.41 -15.11
C SER A 107 4.15 7.21 -14.80
N ASP A 108 5.03 7.70 -15.68
CA ASP A 108 6.48 7.54 -15.49
C ASP A 108 6.99 8.20 -14.20
N ALA A 109 6.42 9.35 -13.82
CA ALA A 109 6.75 10.04 -12.58
C ALA A 109 6.30 9.23 -11.35
N GLU A 110 5.08 8.68 -11.37
CA GLU A 110 4.55 7.83 -10.32
C GLU A 110 5.35 6.53 -10.18
N ARG A 111 5.70 5.89 -11.29
CA ARG A 111 6.54 4.68 -11.33
C ARG A 111 7.92 4.95 -10.75
N THR A 112 8.54 6.06 -11.13
CA THR A 112 9.84 6.47 -10.60
C THR A 112 9.76 6.72 -9.09
N HIS A 113 8.72 7.41 -8.62
CA HIS A 113 8.49 7.65 -7.21
C HIS A 113 8.31 6.34 -6.43
N ALA A 114 7.43 5.45 -6.91
CA ALA A 114 7.15 4.18 -6.27
C ALA A 114 8.38 3.27 -6.22
N ARG A 115 9.17 3.20 -7.30
CA ARG A 115 10.45 2.47 -7.32
C ARG A 115 11.49 3.07 -6.37
N ARG A 116 11.53 4.39 -6.20
CA ARG A 116 12.39 5.04 -5.18
C ARG A 116 11.97 4.64 -3.77
N GLN A 117 10.67 4.64 -3.46
CA GLN A 117 10.16 4.19 -2.16
C GLN A 117 10.52 2.71 -1.92
N LEU A 118 10.31 1.83 -2.90
CA LEU A 118 10.73 0.43 -2.82
C LEU A 118 12.22 0.25 -2.53
N GLY A 119 13.08 1.11 -3.07
CA GLY A 119 14.52 1.10 -2.78
C GLY A 119 14.86 1.34 -1.32
N LEU A 120 13.97 1.99 -0.56
CA LEU A 120 14.13 2.25 0.88
C LEU A 120 13.75 1.04 1.75
N LEU A 121 13.21 -0.03 1.17
CA LEU A 121 12.93 -1.28 1.91
C LEU A 121 14.18 -2.14 2.11
N ASN A 122 15.31 -1.79 1.48
CA ASN A 122 16.59 -2.49 1.59
C ASN A 122 17.53 -1.81 2.61
N GLY A 123 17.01 -1.47 3.79
CA GLY A 123 17.77 -0.96 4.93
C GLY A 123 17.89 -2.02 6.01
#